data_AF-A0A0G1HXX8-F1
#
_entry.id   AF-A0A0G1HXX8-F1
#
_cell.length_a   1.000
_cell.length_b   1.000
_cell.length_c   1.000
_cell.angle_alpha   90.00
_cell.angle_beta   90.00
_cell.angle_gamma   90.00
#
_symmetry.space_group_name_H-M   'P 1'
#
loop_
_entity.id
_entity.type
_entity.pdbx_description
1 polymer ?
#
loop_
_entity_poly.entity_id
_entity_poly.type
_entity_poly.pdbx_seq_one_letter_code
_entity_poly.pdbx_strand_id
1 'polypeptide(L)'
;MEKIKNILKRPLYVILIIVVILIGWGAYSYFAGKNVPTYGLTTVTRGNISQEVSVTGRVKPAQNVDLAFEKSGKVARINAAVGDKVAAGQILAVLANNDLAAQVLQAKASLAVQQANLNALKDGTRPEEIQIARTNVTTAQKSLSDAQSNLANVKNKADVDLNNLYGGVKDTLNDAYVKADDAVNKQIDDLFTNDTSNNPKLTFYTGGQTGSNAEWKRQAAGAELTQLNQEINNLPTDKSGLDSALTKGESRLKVISDFLNALSAAINESTGLTSATQLAYKGYVNTGRTNVTTALTNINTKIQAIAAQKAA
;
A
#
# COMPACT_ATOMS: atom_id res chain seq x y z
N MET A 1 67.80 127.55 130.58
CA MET A 1 68.96 127.11 131.40
C MET A 1 70.07 126.71 130.44
N GLU A 2 70.69 127.65 129.74
CA GLU A 2 71.72 128.53 130.30
C GLU A 2 72.87 127.70 130.92
N LYS A 3 74.00 127.64 130.22
CA LYS A 3 75.34 127.17 130.67
C LYS A 3 75.59 125.65 130.83
N ILE A 4 75.75 124.94 129.71
CA ILE A 4 76.95 124.06 129.50
C ILE A 4 77.67 124.56 128.25
N LYS A 5 77.92 125.87 128.22
CA LYS A 5 78.92 126.49 127.36
C LYS A 5 80.26 126.21 128.05
N ASN A 6 81.09 125.36 127.42
CA ASN A 6 82.56 125.30 127.51
C ASN A 6 83.24 123.98 127.96
N ILE A 7 82.82 122.77 127.55
CA ILE A 7 83.77 121.61 127.55
C ILE A 7 83.88 120.96 126.17
N LEU A 8 84.75 121.40 125.27
CA LEU A 8 85.42 122.68 125.03
C LEU A 8 85.92 122.51 123.58
N LYS A 9 85.04 122.83 122.62
CA LYS A 9 85.41 123.24 121.24
C LYS A 9 86.36 122.32 120.42
N ARG A 10 86.13 120.99 120.32
CA ARG A 10 86.51 120.19 119.11
C ARG A 10 85.49 119.07 118.76
N PRO A 11 85.33 118.73 117.47
CA PRO A 11 84.14 118.05 116.92
C PRO A 11 84.30 116.50 116.87
N LEU A 12 83.26 115.77 116.42
CA LEU A 12 83.29 114.38 115.89
C LEU A 12 83.01 113.15 116.79
N TYR A 13 83.30 113.13 118.10
CA TYR A 13 83.49 111.81 118.79
C TYR A 13 82.29 111.07 119.40
N VAL A 14 81.11 111.67 119.63
CA VAL A 14 80.03 110.96 120.39
C VAL A 14 78.81 110.62 119.54
N ILE A 15 78.72 111.13 118.30
CA ILE A 15 77.84 110.57 117.26
C ILE A 15 78.16 109.08 117.01
N LEU A 16 79.36 108.58 117.35
CA LEU A 16 79.80 107.24 116.96
C LEU A 16 79.50 106.13 117.99
N ILE A 17 79.45 106.42 119.29
CA ILE A 17 79.38 105.36 120.33
C ILE A 17 77.95 104.83 120.51
N ILE A 18 76.95 105.70 120.49
CA ILE A 18 75.57 105.28 120.80
C ILE A 18 74.90 104.61 119.57
N VAL A 19 75.35 104.97 118.36
CA VAL A 19 74.90 104.33 117.10
C VAL A 19 75.35 102.86 117.01
N VAL A 20 76.43 102.43 117.70
CA VAL A 20 76.90 101.03 117.68
C VAL A 20 76.07 100.11 118.61
N ILE A 21 75.52 100.66 119.71
CA ILE A 21 74.72 99.88 120.67
C ILE A 21 73.31 99.60 120.12
N LEU A 22 72.78 100.50 119.29
CA LEU A 22 71.51 100.33 118.58
C LEU A 22 71.53 99.21 117.53
N ILE A 23 72.69 98.77 117.03
CA ILE A 23 72.76 97.79 115.92
C ILE A 23 73.03 96.37 116.43
N GLY A 24 73.75 96.20 117.55
CA GLY A 24 74.09 94.88 118.11
C GLY A 24 72.91 94.12 118.73
N TRP A 25 71.98 94.81 119.41
CA TRP A 25 70.85 94.14 120.12
C TRP A 25 69.70 93.77 119.18
N GLY A 26 69.43 94.60 118.17
CA GLY A 26 68.35 94.38 117.20
C GLY A 26 68.54 93.12 116.33
N ALA A 27 69.77 92.61 116.20
CA ALA A 27 70.08 91.49 115.32
C ALA A 27 69.97 90.09 115.98
N TYR A 28 70.02 89.96 117.31
CA TYR A 28 70.23 88.64 117.94
C TYR A 28 68.95 87.90 118.39
N SER A 29 67.95 88.55 118.98
CA SER A 29 66.99 87.81 119.83
C SER A 29 65.59 87.57 119.26
N TYR A 30 65.09 88.35 118.30
CA TYR A 30 63.74 88.09 117.76
C TYR A 30 63.74 87.13 116.55
N PHE A 31 64.92 86.69 116.10
CA PHE A 31 65.07 85.59 115.13
C PHE A 31 64.93 84.19 115.78
N ALA A 32 64.46 84.09 117.03
CA ALA A 32 64.34 82.82 117.76
C ALA A 32 62.88 82.39 118.04
N GLY A 33 62.35 81.53 117.16
CA GLY A 33 61.28 80.55 117.46
C GLY A 33 60.08 80.58 116.51
N LYS A 34 59.56 79.48 115.94
CA LYS A 34 59.80 78.02 116.08
C LYS A 34 59.32 77.33 114.78
N ASN A 35 60.13 76.42 114.23
CA ASN A 35 59.79 75.52 113.13
C ASN A 35 59.29 74.16 113.67
N VAL A 36 58.17 73.64 113.15
CA VAL A 36 57.79 72.21 113.22
C VAL A 36 57.26 71.80 111.83
N PRO A 37 57.79 70.76 111.17
CA PRO A 37 57.49 70.47 109.76
C PRO A 37 56.20 69.64 109.58
N THR A 38 55.41 69.92 108.54
CA THR A 38 54.17 69.19 108.22
C THR A 38 54.31 68.41 106.91
N TYR A 39 54.07 67.10 106.96
CA TYR A 39 54.12 66.17 105.83
C TYR A 39 52.92 66.35 104.88
N GLY A 40 53.16 66.25 103.57
CA GLY A 40 52.11 66.20 102.56
C GLY A 40 51.42 64.83 102.55
N LEU A 41 50.34 64.70 103.30
CA LEU A 41 49.43 63.55 103.22
C LEU A 41 48.33 63.85 102.21
N THR A 42 48.17 62.98 101.21
CA THR A 42 47.06 63.02 100.24
C THR A 42 46.12 61.85 100.50
N THR A 43 44.82 62.11 100.45
CA THR A 43 43.77 61.12 100.74
C THR A 43 43.62 60.16 99.57
N VAL A 44 43.88 58.87 99.77
CA VAL A 44 43.71 57.85 98.72
C VAL A 44 42.23 57.59 98.49
N THR A 45 41.72 57.95 97.31
CA THR A 45 40.34 57.65 96.88
C THR A 45 40.31 56.45 95.94
N ARG A 46 39.39 55.51 96.19
CA ARG A 46 39.12 54.40 95.26
C ARG A 46 38.30 54.93 94.08
N GLY A 47 38.90 54.87 92.89
CA GLY A 47 38.20 55.02 91.61
C GLY A 47 38.20 53.68 90.87
N ASN A 48 37.17 53.42 90.07
CA ASN A 48 37.16 52.26 89.18
C ASN A 48 38.23 52.43 88.10
N ILE A 49 39.18 51.50 88.04
CA ILE A 49 40.17 51.43 86.98
C ILE A 49 39.56 50.57 85.87
N SER A 50 39.13 51.21 84.79
CA SER A 50 38.74 50.50 83.57
C SER A 50 40.01 50.17 82.79
N GLN A 51 40.33 48.87 82.70
CA GLN A 51 41.39 48.39 81.83
C GLN A 51 40.76 48.09 80.46
N GLU A 52 40.85 49.03 79.55
CA GLU A 52 40.48 48.80 78.17
C GLU A 52 41.50 47.87 77.50
N VAL A 53 41.04 46.69 77.08
CA VAL A 53 41.80 45.79 76.24
C VAL A 53 41.47 46.12 74.79
N SER A 54 42.38 46.82 74.13
CA SER A 54 42.24 47.10 72.69
C SER A 54 42.56 45.82 71.92
N VAL A 55 41.51 45.16 71.42
CA VAL A 55 41.64 43.98 70.55
C VAL A 55 41.47 44.43 69.11
N THR A 56 42.51 44.26 68.31
CA THR A 56 42.44 44.50 66.87
C THR A 56 41.89 43.24 66.19
N GLY A 57 40.66 43.33 65.70
CA GLY A 57 40.01 42.30 64.88
C GLY A 57 39.80 42.79 63.45
N ARG A 58 39.80 41.87 62.49
CA ARG A 58 39.42 42.18 61.10
C ARG A 58 37.98 41.72 60.88
N VAL A 59 37.11 42.64 60.46
CA VAL A 59 35.75 42.32 60.03
C VAL A 59 35.79 41.52 58.72
N LYS A 60 34.96 40.49 58.60
CA LYS A 60 34.78 39.67 57.39
C LYS A 60 33.30 39.66 56.97
N PRO A 61 33.00 39.56 55.66
CA PRO A 61 31.63 39.44 55.17
C PRO A 61 30.92 38.23 55.78
N ALA A 62 29.62 38.37 56.07
CA ALA A 62 28.79 37.26 56.57
C ALA A 62 28.65 36.13 55.54
N GLN A 63 28.59 36.48 54.25
CA GLN A 63 28.61 35.56 53.12
C GLN A 63 29.39 36.22 51.99
N ASN A 64 30.22 35.44 51.30
CA ASN A 64 30.92 35.85 50.10
C ASN A 64 30.61 34.83 49.00
N VAL A 65 30.25 35.30 47.82
CA VAL A 65 29.93 34.45 46.66
C VAL A 65 30.66 35.00 45.45
N ASP A 66 31.50 34.16 44.86
CA ASP A 66 32.14 34.46 43.60
C ASP A 66 31.20 34.08 42.46
N LEU A 67 30.79 35.06 41.66
CA LEU A 67 29.89 34.86 40.54
C LEU A 67 30.70 34.57 39.28
N ALA A 68 30.37 33.49 38.60
CA ALA A 68 30.94 33.10 37.32
C ALA A 68 29.84 32.71 36.33
N PHE A 69 30.12 32.81 35.05
CA PHE A 69 29.23 32.29 34.02
C PHE A 69 29.38 30.76 33.93
N GLU A 70 28.26 30.04 33.83
CA GLU A 70 28.25 28.59 33.65
C GLU A 70 28.82 28.13 32.30
N LYS A 71 28.78 29.03 31.31
CA LYS A 71 29.32 28.80 29.96
C LYS A 71 30.29 29.91 29.59
N SER A 72 31.37 29.54 28.91
CA SER A 72 32.28 30.49 28.30
C SER A 72 31.58 31.29 27.19
N GLY A 73 31.81 32.59 27.14
CA GLY A 73 31.22 33.46 26.12
C GLY A 73 31.66 34.91 26.26
N LYS A 74 31.31 35.73 25.26
CA LYS A 74 31.57 37.16 25.27
C LYS A 74 30.49 37.87 26.10
N VAL A 75 30.87 38.77 26.99
CA VAL A 75 29.90 39.63 27.71
C VAL A 75 29.27 40.61 26.74
N ALA A 76 27.95 40.61 26.63
CA ALA A 76 27.18 41.53 25.79
C ALA A 76 26.78 42.81 26.55
N ARG A 77 26.38 42.67 27.82
CA ARG A 77 25.98 43.79 28.68
C ARG A 77 26.23 43.47 30.14
N ILE A 78 26.55 44.52 30.90
CA ILE A 78 26.62 44.50 32.37
C ILE A 78 25.52 45.47 32.85
N ASN A 79 24.69 45.01 33.79
CA ASN A 79 23.48 45.69 34.23
C ASN A 79 23.56 46.23 35.68
N ALA A 80 24.72 46.07 36.34
CA ALA A 80 24.97 46.55 37.68
C ALA A 80 26.34 47.24 37.75
N ALA A 81 26.42 48.34 38.48
CA ALA A 81 27.67 49.06 38.74
C ALA A 81 28.35 48.56 40.02
N VAL A 82 29.64 48.85 40.15
CA VAL A 82 30.40 48.51 41.35
C VAL A 82 29.86 49.31 42.53
N GLY A 83 29.43 48.61 43.59
CA GLY A 83 28.83 49.21 44.78
C GLY A 83 27.29 49.15 44.84
N ASP A 84 26.64 48.68 43.77
CA ASP A 84 25.19 48.52 43.76
C ASP A 84 24.72 47.41 44.70
N LYS A 85 23.59 47.66 45.38
CA LYS A 85 22.87 46.61 46.12
C LYS A 85 22.01 45.84 45.13
N VAL A 86 22.21 44.52 45.07
CA VAL A 86 21.51 43.64 44.13
C VAL A 86 20.71 42.56 44.85
N ALA A 87 19.59 42.16 44.26
CA ALA A 87 18.73 41.11 44.80
C ALA A 87 19.01 39.75 44.15
N ALA A 88 18.65 38.66 44.82
CA ALA A 88 18.70 37.32 44.24
C ALA A 88 17.79 37.24 42.99
N GLY A 89 18.30 36.63 41.91
CA GLY A 89 17.60 36.55 40.62
C GLY A 89 17.77 37.78 39.72
N GLN A 90 18.41 38.86 40.19
CA GLN A 90 18.71 40.02 39.35
C GLN A 90 19.77 39.67 38.30
N ILE A 91 19.49 39.99 37.03
CA ILE A 91 20.44 39.78 35.93
C ILE A 91 21.55 40.83 36.02
N LEU A 92 22.73 40.43 36.49
CA LEU A 92 23.88 41.33 36.66
C LEU A 92 24.68 41.52 35.38
N ALA A 93 24.78 40.48 34.55
CA ALA A 93 25.46 40.52 33.25
C ALA A 93 24.86 39.48 32.30
N VAL A 94 24.95 39.74 31.00
CA VAL A 94 24.41 38.87 29.94
C VAL A 94 25.52 38.56 28.95
N LEU A 95 25.65 37.29 28.58
CA LEU A 95 26.54 36.85 27.51
C LEU A 95 25.87 37.02 26.14
N ALA A 96 26.67 37.31 25.11
CA ALA A 96 26.24 37.29 23.73
C ALA A 96 25.81 35.86 23.36
N ASN A 97 24.57 35.70 22.90
CA ASN A 97 23.94 34.39 22.68
C ASN A 97 23.32 34.24 21.28
N ASN A 98 23.79 35.02 20.29
CA ASN A 98 23.23 35.01 18.93
C ASN A 98 23.19 33.60 18.32
N ASP A 99 24.24 32.80 18.50
CA ASP A 99 24.28 31.41 18.01
C ASP A 99 23.24 30.52 18.71
N LEU A 100 23.06 30.72 20.02
CA LEU A 100 22.06 29.99 20.80
C LEU A 100 20.64 30.40 20.40
N ALA A 101 20.41 31.69 20.14
CA ALA A 101 19.16 32.21 19.62
C ALA A 101 18.87 31.64 18.21
N ALA A 102 19.89 31.56 17.35
CA ALA A 102 19.78 30.93 16.03
C ALA A 102 19.45 29.43 16.13
N GLN A 103 20.08 28.69 17.06
CA GLN A 103 19.76 27.27 17.31
C GLN A 103 18.32 27.09 17.81
N VAL A 104 17.84 27.96 18.71
CA VAL A 104 16.45 27.94 19.16
C VAL A 104 15.49 28.22 18.00
N LEU A 105 15.80 29.19 17.14
CA LEU A 105 15.00 29.48 15.94
C LEU A 105 14.99 28.28 14.98
N GLN A 106 16.14 27.65 14.74
CA GLN A 106 16.25 26.45 13.92
C GLN A 106 15.41 25.30 14.50
N ALA A 107 15.52 25.02 15.81
CA ALA A 107 14.75 23.98 16.47
C ALA A 107 13.24 24.23 16.40
N LYS A 108 12.81 25.49 16.58
CA LYS A 108 11.40 25.89 16.43
C LYS A 108 10.91 25.70 15.00
N ALA A 109 11.72 26.04 13.99
CA ALA A 109 11.38 25.82 12.59
C ALA A 109 11.28 24.31 12.27
N SER A 110 12.21 23.49 12.77
CA SER A 110 12.14 22.04 12.64
C SER A 110 10.89 21.47 13.30
N LEU A 111 10.54 21.91 14.50
CA LEU A 111 9.30 21.50 15.18
C LEU A 111 8.07 21.86 14.35
N ALA A 112 8.01 23.08 13.78
CA ALA A 112 6.90 23.51 12.94
C ALA A 112 6.74 22.62 11.68
N VAL A 113 7.85 22.26 11.02
CA VAL A 113 7.84 21.32 9.89
C VAL A 113 7.34 19.95 10.31
N GLN A 114 7.83 19.40 11.42
CA GLN A 114 7.39 18.08 11.89
C GLN A 114 5.91 18.08 12.32
N GLN A 115 5.42 19.17 12.91
CA GLN A 115 4.01 19.31 13.25
C GLN A 115 3.13 19.40 12.00
N ALA A 116 3.58 20.13 10.97
CA ALA A 116 2.89 20.18 9.68
C ALA A 116 2.83 18.80 9.01
N ASN A 117 3.94 18.05 9.02
CA ASN A 117 4.00 16.68 8.51
C ASN A 117 3.06 15.74 9.28
N LEU A 118 3.04 15.84 10.61
CA LEU A 118 2.14 15.05 11.45
C LEU A 118 0.66 15.36 11.16
N ASN A 119 0.32 16.63 10.99
CA ASN A 119 -1.04 17.04 10.64
C ASN A 119 -1.44 16.50 9.26
N ALA A 120 -0.58 16.64 8.25
CA ALA A 120 -0.82 16.07 6.93
C ALA A 120 -1.01 14.54 6.97
N LEU A 121 -0.26 13.84 7.82
CA LEU A 121 -0.40 12.39 7.98
C LEU A 121 -1.69 12.00 8.72
N LYS A 122 -2.13 12.81 9.71
CA LYS A 122 -3.38 12.60 10.45
C LYS A 122 -4.63 12.89 9.63
N ASP A 123 -4.58 13.91 8.79
CA ASP A 123 -5.65 14.24 7.83
C ASP A 123 -5.85 13.09 6.82
N GLY A 124 -4.78 12.35 6.55
CA GLY A 124 -4.81 11.09 5.82
C GLY A 124 -5.14 11.27 4.34
N THR A 125 -5.75 10.25 3.76
CA THR A 125 -6.11 10.24 2.33
C THR A 125 -7.27 11.20 2.07
N ARG A 126 -7.11 12.02 1.02
CA ARG A 126 -8.13 12.96 0.58
C ARG A 126 -9.47 12.25 0.30
N PRO A 127 -10.62 12.82 0.69
CA PRO A 127 -11.94 12.22 0.43
C PRO A 127 -12.19 11.90 -1.05
N GLU A 128 -11.64 12.71 -1.95
CA GLU A 128 -11.73 12.52 -3.40
C GLU A 128 -11.00 11.25 -3.86
N GLU A 129 -9.83 10.95 -3.30
CA GLU A 129 -9.07 9.73 -3.60
C GLU A 129 -9.82 8.48 -3.10
N ILE A 130 -10.41 8.56 -1.90
CA ILE A 130 -11.27 7.49 -1.37
C ILE A 130 -12.49 7.28 -2.27
N GLN A 131 -13.11 8.36 -2.75
CA GLN A 131 -14.27 8.28 -3.63
C GLN A 131 -13.92 7.68 -5.00
N ILE A 132 -12.76 8.02 -5.56
CA ILE A 132 -12.23 7.40 -6.78
C ILE A 132 -12.00 5.90 -6.55
N ALA A 133 -11.34 5.52 -5.46
CA ALA A 133 -11.10 4.12 -5.12
C ALA A 133 -12.41 3.33 -4.96
N ARG A 134 -13.41 3.90 -4.26
CA ARG A 134 -14.76 3.30 -4.15
C ARG A 134 -15.44 3.15 -5.50
N THR A 135 -15.37 4.18 -6.34
CA THR A 135 -15.94 4.15 -7.69
C THR A 135 -15.28 3.06 -8.55
N ASN A 136 -13.97 2.88 -8.43
CA ASN A 136 -13.23 1.82 -9.11
C ASN A 136 -13.69 0.43 -8.64
N VAL A 137 -13.87 0.24 -7.33
CA VAL A 137 -14.39 -1.02 -6.77
C VAL A 137 -15.81 -1.30 -7.28
N THR A 138 -16.71 -0.32 -7.22
CA THR A 138 -18.08 -0.45 -7.73
C THR A 138 -18.10 -0.77 -9.23
N THR A 139 -17.23 -0.13 -10.01
CA THR A 139 -17.10 -0.38 -11.44
C THR A 139 -16.62 -1.82 -11.71
N ALA A 140 -15.59 -2.28 -11.00
CA ALA A 140 -15.08 -3.64 -11.11
C ALA A 140 -16.12 -4.69 -10.70
N GLN A 141 -16.90 -4.43 -9.64
CA GLN A 141 -18.00 -5.29 -9.21
C GLN A 141 -19.08 -5.39 -10.28
N LYS A 142 -19.45 -4.27 -10.91
CA LYS A 142 -20.41 -4.26 -12.03
C LYS A 142 -19.88 -5.06 -13.22
N SER A 143 -18.63 -4.83 -13.63
CA SER A 143 -18.01 -5.59 -14.71
C SER A 143 -17.96 -7.10 -14.43
N LEU A 144 -17.71 -7.50 -13.17
CA LEU A 144 -17.77 -8.90 -12.77
C LEU A 144 -19.19 -9.47 -12.90
N SER A 145 -20.20 -8.76 -12.41
CA SER A 145 -21.61 -9.16 -12.52
C SER A 145 -22.07 -9.29 -13.99
N ASP A 146 -21.67 -8.35 -14.83
CA ASP A 146 -21.97 -8.37 -16.27
C ASP A 146 -21.28 -9.56 -16.96
N ALA A 147 -20.01 -9.83 -16.63
CA ALA A 147 -19.28 -10.99 -17.15
C ALA A 147 -19.89 -12.33 -16.71
N GLN A 148 -20.34 -12.43 -15.46
CA GLN A 148 -21.04 -13.63 -14.96
C GLN A 148 -22.38 -13.85 -15.66
N SER A 149 -23.16 -12.78 -15.87
CA SER A 149 -24.43 -12.83 -16.59
C SER A 149 -24.22 -13.23 -18.05
N ASN A 150 -23.20 -12.65 -18.70
CA ASN A 150 -22.84 -13.01 -20.06
C ASN A 150 -22.41 -14.48 -20.17
N LEU A 151 -21.58 -14.96 -19.24
CA LEU A 151 -21.17 -16.36 -19.19
C LEU A 151 -22.37 -17.31 -19.04
N ALA A 152 -23.32 -16.98 -18.16
CA ALA A 152 -24.54 -17.76 -17.98
C ALA A 152 -25.39 -17.80 -19.27
N ASN A 153 -25.57 -16.63 -19.91
CA ASN A 153 -26.31 -16.54 -21.17
C ASN A 153 -25.65 -17.34 -22.29
N VAL A 154 -24.32 -17.27 -22.42
CA VAL A 154 -23.57 -18.02 -23.43
C VAL A 154 -23.68 -19.53 -23.18
N LYS A 155 -23.56 -19.99 -21.94
CA LYS A 155 -23.73 -21.42 -21.59
C LYS A 155 -25.14 -21.92 -21.92
N ASN A 156 -26.17 -21.18 -21.48
CA ASN A 156 -27.55 -21.53 -21.77
C ASN A 156 -27.82 -21.56 -23.28
N LYS A 157 -27.28 -20.58 -24.03
CA LYS A 157 -27.40 -20.56 -25.49
C LYS A 157 -26.71 -21.76 -26.13
N ALA A 158 -25.49 -22.10 -25.70
CA ALA A 158 -24.76 -23.26 -26.22
C ALA A 158 -25.53 -24.57 -25.97
N ASP A 159 -26.14 -24.73 -24.79
CA ASP A 159 -26.96 -25.89 -24.47
C ASP A 159 -28.23 -25.97 -25.33
N VAL A 160 -28.92 -24.84 -25.52
CA VAL A 160 -30.12 -24.75 -26.38
C VAL A 160 -29.76 -25.05 -27.83
N ASP A 161 -28.69 -24.45 -28.36
CA ASP A 161 -28.25 -24.68 -29.74
C ASP A 161 -27.86 -26.15 -29.96
N LEU A 162 -27.14 -26.75 -29.00
CA LEU A 162 -26.78 -28.17 -29.07
C LEU A 162 -28.03 -29.06 -29.04
N ASN A 163 -29.00 -28.77 -28.18
CA ASN A 163 -30.26 -29.53 -28.12
C ASN A 163 -31.08 -29.37 -29.41
N ASN A 164 -31.12 -28.17 -30.01
CA ASN A 164 -31.78 -27.93 -31.29
C ASN A 164 -31.11 -28.73 -32.42
N LEU A 165 -29.78 -28.80 -32.44
CA LEU A 165 -29.03 -29.60 -33.42
C LEU A 165 -29.39 -31.08 -33.32
N TYR A 166 -29.44 -31.62 -32.09
CA TYR A 166 -29.84 -33.01 -31.82
C TYR A 166 -31.31 -33.27 -32.14
N GLY A 167 -32.21 -32.31 -31.89
CA GLY A 167 -33.63 -32.44 -32.23
C GLY A 167 -33.88 -32.71 -33.71
N GLY A 168 -33.04 -32.17 -34.60
CA GLY A 168 -33.13 -32.39 -36.06
C GLY A 168 -32.43 -33.66 -36.60
N VAL A 169 -31.86 -34.52 -35.74
CA VAL A 169 -31.15 -35.73 -36.18
C VAL A 169 -32.10 -36.72 -36.84
N LYS A 170 -33.27 -36.96 -36.24
CA LYS A 170 -34.27 -37.87 -36.80
C LYS A 170 -34.71 -37.44 -38.19
N ASP A 171 -35.00 -36.16 -38.37
CA ASP A 171 -35.43 -35.60 -39.66
C ASP A 171 -34.33 -35.73 -40.72
N THR A 172 -33.07 -35.49 -40.34
CA THR A 172 -31.92 -35.64 -41.25
C THR A 172 -31.75 -37.09 -41.70
N LEU A 173 -31.87 -38.04 -40.78
CA LEU A 173 -31.79 -39.47 -41.11
C LEU A 173 -33.00 -39.95 -41.91
N ASN A 174 -34.19 -39.44 -41.63
CA ASN A 174 -35.40 -39.78 -42.38
C ASN A 174 -35.36 -39.23 -43.82
N ASP A 175 -34.92 -37.98 -44.02
CA ASP A 175 -34.66 -37.42 -45.36
C ASP A 175 -33.64 -38.25 -46.13
N ALA A 176 -32.56 -38.66 -45.45
CA ALA A 176 -31.55 -39.53 -46.03
C ALA A 176 -32.13 -40.91 -46.44
N TYR A 177 -32.96 -41.51 -45.58
CA TYR A 177 -33.66 -42.75 -45.88
C TYR A 177 -34.56 -42.60 -47.11
N VAL A 178 -35.42 -41.59 -47.15
CA VAL A 178 -36.35 -41.37 -48.28
C VAL A 178 -35.59 -41.19 -49.59
N LYS A 179 -34.49 -40.44 -49.59
CA LYS A 179 -33.64 -40.24 -50.78
C LYS A 179 -32.93 -41.53 -51.21
N ALA A 180 -32.47 -42.32 -50.26
CA ALA A 180 -31.82 -43.60 -50.52
C ALA A 180 -32.83 -44.66 -51.02
N ASP A 181 -34.03 -44.68 -50.45
CA ASP A 181 -35.14 -45.52 -50.85
C ASP A 181 -35.60 -45.20 -52.28
N ASP A 182 -35.80 -43.91 -52.61
CA ASP A 182 -36.07 -43.48 -53.98
C ASP A 182 -34.99 -43.96 -54.95
N ALA A 183 -33.71 -43.82 -54.58
CA ALA A 183 -32.59 -44.25 -55.42
C ALA A 183 -32.52 -45.77 -55.64
N VAL A 184 -32.84 -46.58 -54.63
CA VAL A 184 -32.64 -48.06 -54.65
C VAL A 184 -33.89 -48.82 -55.09
N ASN A 185 -35.07 -48.32 -54.73
CA ASN A 185 -36.34 -49.02 -54.94
C ASN A 185 -37.23 -48.37 -55.99
N LYS A 186 -36.97 -47.12 -56.41
CA LYS A 186 -37.80 -46.44 -57.40
C LYS A 186 -37.06 -46.10 -58.70
N GLN A 187 -35.92 -45.43 -58.62
CA GLN A 187 -35.18 -45.00 -59.82
C GLN A 187 -34.69 -46.21 -60.64
N ILE A 188 -34.28 -47.29 -59.98
CA ILE A 188 -33.60 -48.42 -60.63
C ILE A 188 -34.45 -49.69 -60.73
N ASP A 189 -35.76 -49.58 -60.47
CA ASP A 189 -36.70 -50.71 -60.46
C ASP A 189 -36.65 -51.48 -61.80
N ASP A 190 -36.73 -50.75 -62.92
CA ASP A 190 -36.69 -51.29 -64.28
C ASP A 190 -35.38 -52.04 -64.64
N LEU A 191 -34.33 -51.90 -63.84
CA LEU A 191 -33.01 -52.49 -64.12
C LEU A 191 -32.85 -53.87 -63.48
N PHE A 192 -33.75 -54.27 -62.59
CA PHE A 192 -33.65 -55.52 -61.85
C PHE A 192 -34.94 -56.35 -61.91
N THR A 193 -34.76 -57.66 -61.80
CA THR A 193 -35.81 -58.63 -61.46
C THR A 193 -35.51 -59.20 -60.08
N ASN A 194 -36.54 -59.58 -59.33
CA ASN A 194 -36.42 -60.02 -57.93
C ASN A 194 -35.68 -58.97 -57.05
N ASP A 195 -35.92 -57.69 -57.33
CA ASP A 195 -35.31 -56.49 -56.74
C ASP A 195 -35.46 -56.39 -55.20
N THR A 196 -36.55 -56.94 -54.66
CA THR A 196 -36.84 -57.02 -53.22
C THR A 196 -36.42 -58.34 -52.58
N SER A 197 -35.84 -59.27 -53.34
CA SER A 197 -35.40 -60.58 -52.86
C SER A 197 -33.91 -60.60 -52.47
N ASN A 198 -33.47 -61.72 -51.87
CA ASN A 198 -32.04 -61.96 -51.59
C ASN A 198 -31.20 -62.27 -52.85
N ASN A 199 -31.80 -62.26 -54.05
CA ASN A 199 -31.11 -62.59 -55.30
C ASN A 199 -31.58 -61.67 -56.45
N PRO A 200 -31.30 -60.35 -56.38
CA PRO A 200 -31.63 -59.41 -57.45
C PRO A 200 -30.82 -59.74 -58.71
N LYS A 201 -31.47 -59.71 -59.88
CA LYS A 201 -30.85 -60.01 -61.18
C LYS A 201 -31.04 -58.88 -62.17
N LEU A 202 -29.98 -58.48 -62.87
CA LEU A 202 -30.08 -57.44 -63.88
C LEU A 202 -31.02 -57.88 -65.02
N THR A 203 -31.79 -56.93 -65.57
CA THR A 203 -32.67 -57.16 -66.74
C THR A 203 -31.90 -57.22 -68.07
N PHE A 204 -30.59 -56.97 -68.04
CA PHE A 204 -29.71 -56.93 -69.20
C PHE A 204 -28.41 -57.68 -68.95
N TYR A 205 -27.74 -58.07 -70.04
CA TYR A 205 -26.47 -58.81 -69.98
C TYR A 205 -25.28 -57.86 -69.84
N THR A 206 -24.25 -58.28 -69.11
CA THR A 206 -22.99 -57.54 -68.94
C THR A 206 -21.79 -58.48 -69.03
N GLY A 207 -20.57 -57.95 -69.10
CA GLY A 207 -19.37 -58.72 -68.79
C GLY A 207 -19.48 -59.38 -67.41
N GLY A 208 -19.13 -60.66 -67.30
CA GLY A 208 -19.58 -61.54 -66.21
C GLY A 208 -19.32 -61.02 -64.78
N GLN A 209 -18.16 -60.40 -64.52
CA GLN A 209 -17.79 -59.92 -63.18
C GLN A 209 -18.53 -58.63 -62.78
N THR A 210 -18.73 -57.70 -63.73
CA THR A 210 -19.32 -56.38 -63.46
C THR A 210 -20.79 -56.49 -63.08
N GLY A 211 -21.55 -57.30 -63.80
CA GLY A 211 -22.97 -57.57 -63.48
C GLY A 211 -23.12 -58.27 -62.14
N SER A 212 -22.35 -59.33 -61.90
CA SER A 212 -22.35 -60.07 -60.62
C SER A 212 -22.04 -59.15 -59.43
N ASN A 213 -21.09 -58.21 -59.59
CA ASN A 213 -20.76 -57.22 -58.57
C ASN A 213 -21.92 -56.23 -58.33
N ALA A 214 -22.58 -55.75 -59.38
CA ALA A 214 -23.74 -54.87 -59.24
C ALA A 214 -24.93 -55.56 -58.56
N GLU A 215 -25.20 -56.82 -58.89
CA GLU A 215 -26.24 -57.66 -58.25
C GLU A 215 -25.94 -57.87 -56.76
N TRP A 216 -24.71 -58.26 -56.40
CA TRP A 216 -24.31 -58.44 -55.00
C TRP A 216 -24.43 -57.13 -54.20
N LYS A 217 -23.98 -56.02 -54.79
CA LYS A 217 -24.09 -54.70 -54.16
C LYS A 217 -25.54 -54.21 -54.06
N ARG A 218 -26.44 -54.61 -54.97
CA ARG A 218 -27.88 -54.32 -54.84
C ARG A 218 -28.50 -55.02 -53.64
N GLN A 219 -28.13 -56.28 -53.40
CA GLN A 219 -28.56 -57.01 -52.21
C GLN A 219 -28.06 -56.32 -50.94
N ALA A 220 -26.76 -55.97 -50.90
CA ALA A 220 -26.18 -55.26 -49.76
C ALA A 220 -26.85 -53.90 -49.52
N ALA A 221 -27.09 -53.11 -50.57
CA ALA A 221 -27.77 -51.83 -50.48
C ALA A 221 -29.20 -51.95 -49.91
N GLY A 222 -29.97 -52.97 -50.32
CA GLY A 222 -31.31 -53.23 -49.77
C GLY A 222 -31.27 -53.62 -48.28
N ALA A 223 -30.28 -54.43 -47.88
CA ALA A 223 -30.07 -54.78 -46.47
C ALA A 223 -29.72 -53.53 -45.63
N GLU A 224 -28.82 -52.70 -46.12
CA GLU A 224 -28.42 -51.46 -45.44
C GLU A 224 -29.57 -50.44 -45.35
N LEU A 225 -30.41 -50.35 -46.38
CA LEU A 225 -31.60 -49.50 -46.37
C LEU A 225 -32.61 -49.97 -45.30
N THR A 226 -32.81 -51.27 -45.18
CA THR A 226 -33.66 -51.88 -44.13
C THR A 226 -33.12 -51.56 -42.74
N GLN A 227 -31.81 -51.73 -42.55
CA GLN A 227 -31.16 -51.44 -41.28
C GLN A 227 -31.19 -49.94 -40.92
N LEU A 228 -31.06 -49.05 -41.92
CA LEU A 228 -31.21 -47.61 -41.72
C LEU A 228 -32.62 -47.27 -41.21
N ASN A 229 -33.67 -47.83 -41.83
CA ASN A 229 -35.04 -47.62 -41.38
C ASN A 229 -35.26 -48.15 -39.94
N GLN A 230 -34.71 -49.31 -39.61
CA GLN A 230 -34.80 -49.88 -38.27
C GLN A 230 -34.11 -49.00 -37.22
N GLU A 231 -32.93 -48.46 -37.52
CA GLU A 231 -32.22 -47.52 -36.63
C GLU A 231 -33.03 -46.23 -36.44
N ILE A 232 -33.62 -45.67 -37.51
CA ILE A 232 -34.46 -44.46 -37.43
C ILE A 232 -35.70 -44.66 -36.54
N ASN A 233 -36.33 -45.84 -36.62
CA ASN A 233 -37.51 -46.16 -35.82
C ASN A 233 -37.16 -46.44 -34.36
N ASN A 234 -35.94 -46.90 -34.07
CA ASN A 234 -35.44 -47.20 -32.73
C ASN A 234 -34.33 -46.22 -32.31
N LEU A 235 -34.49 -44.95 -32.67
CA LEU A 235 -33.47 -43.94 -32.42
C LEU A 235 -33.24 -43.74 -30.92
N PRO A 236 -31.98 -43.75 -30.43
CA PRO A 236 -31.69 -43.43 -29.04
C PRO A 236 -32.10 -41.99 -28.68
N THR A 237 -32.40 -41.75 -27.40
CA THR A 237 -32.72 -40.41 -26.89
C THR A 237 -31.49 -39.67 -26.36
N ASP A 238 -30.39 -40.38 -26.09
CA ASP A 238 -29.16 -39.79 -25.59
C ASP A 238 -28.25 -39.29 -26.72
N LYS A 239 -27.47 -38.25 -26.42
CA LYS A 239 -26.61 -37.56 -27.40
C LYS A 239 -25.56 -38.50 -28.04
N SER A 240 -25.00 -39.43 -27.27
CA SER A 240 -23.99 -40.38 -27.77
C SER A 240 -24.61 -41.41 -28.72
N GLY A 241 -25.82 -41.88 -28.42
CA GLY A 241 -26.59 -42.76 -29.29
C GLY A 241 -26.96 -42.06 -30.60
N LEU A 242 -27.36 -40.78 -30.55
CA LEU A 242 -27.63 -39.98 -31.74
C LEU A 242 -26.39 -39.75 -32.61
N ASP A 243 -25.22 -39.51 -32.00
CA ASP A 243 -23.94 -39.43 -32.73
C ASP A 243 -23.64 -40.76 -33.45
N SER A 244 -23.82 -41.88 -32.75
CA SER A 244 -23.63 -43.22 -33.33
C SER A 244 -24.59 -43.47 -34.50
N ALA A 245 -25.86 -43.08 -34.36
CA ALA A 245 -26.86 -43.23 -35.42
C ALA A 245 -26.49 -42.44 -36.68
N LEU A 246 -25.98 -41.21 -36.54
CA LEU A 246 -25.47 -40.41 -37.66
C LEU A 246 -24.30 -41.08 -38.38
N THR A 247 -23.29 -41.55 -37.62
CA THR A 247 -22.12 -42.23 -38.20
C THR A 247 -22.50 -43.53 -38.90
N LYS A 248 -23.40 -44.33 -38.30
CA LYS A 248 -23.95 -45.53 -38.95
C LYS A 248 -24.69 -45.13 -40.23
N GLY A 249 -25.61 -44.16 -40.16
CA GLY A 249 -26.36 -43.68 -41.33
C GLY A 249 -25.45 -43.26 -42.48
N GLU A 250 -24.38 -42.51 -42.19
CA GLU A 250 -23.35 -42.16 -43.17
C GLU A 250 -22.71 -43.41 -43.81
N SER A 251 -22.29 -44.38 -42.99
CA SER A 251 -21.69 -45.63 -43.47
C SER A 251 -22.64 -46.43 -44.36
N ARG A 252 -23.93 -46.49 -44.00
CA ARG A 252 -24.95 -47.20 -44.78
C ARG A 252 -25.17 -46.54 -46.14
N LEU A 253 -25.26 -45.21 -46.17
CA LEU A 253 -25.38 -44.47 -47.43
C LEU A 253 -24.14 -44.63 -48.33
N LYS A 254 -22.94 -44.80 -47.77
CA LYS A 254 -21.74 -45.10 -48.57
C LYS A 254 -21.85 -46.45 -49.29
N VAL A 255 -22.39 -47.48 -48.63
CA VAL A 255 -22.67 -48.78 -49.29
C VAL A 255 -23.66 -48.60 -50.45
N ILE A 256 -24.69 -47.79 -50.27
CA ILE A 256 -25.68 -47.50 -51.32
C ILE A 256 -25.05 -46.70 -52.47
N SER A 257 -24.19 -45.74 -52.17
CA SER A 257 -23.41 -44.99 -53.18
C SER A 257 -22.50 -45.91 -53.99
N ASP A 258 -21.79 -46.82 -53.32
CA ASP A 258 -20.92 -47.82 -53.96
C ASP A 258 -21.71 -48.76 -54.88
N PHE A 259 -22.92 -49.13 -54.48
CA PHE A 259 -23.84 -49.87 -55.32
C PHE A 259 -24.21 -49.11 -56.59
N LEU A 260 -24.63 -47.84 -56.48
CA LEU A 260 -24.99 -47.03 -57.64
C LEU A 260 -23.80 -46.81 -58.60
N ASN A 261 -22.58 -46.72 -58.06
CA ASN A 261 -21.36 -46.68 -58.87
C ASN A 261 -21.12 -48.00 -59.63
N ALA A 262 -21.30 -49.14 -58.97
CA ALA A 262 -21.18 -50.45 -59.61
C ALA A 262 -22.26 -50.67 -60.68
N LEU A 263 -23.49 -50.20 -60.43
CA LEU A 263 -24.57 -50.26 -61.41
C LEU A 263 -24.28 -49.38 -62.63
N SER A 264 -23.73 -48.18 -62.42
CA SER A 264 -23.27 -47.32 -63.52
C SER A 264 -22.21 -48.02 -64.39
N ALA A 265 -21.26 -48.73 -63.77
CA ALA A 265 -20.28 -49.54 -64.49
C ALA A 265 -20.94 -50.69 -65.28
N ALA A 266 -21.88 -51.41 -64.67
CA ALA A 266 -22.63 -52.49 -65.33
C ALA A 266 -23.40 -51.99 -66.57
N ILE A 267 -24.04 -50.82 -66.49
CA ILE A 267 -24.73 -50.21 -67.64
C ILE A 267 -23.74 -49.81 -68.74
N ASN A 268 -22.52 -49.37 -68.40
CA ASN A 268 -21.51 -49.04 -69.42
C ASN A 268 -21.01 -50.27 -70.18
N GLU A 269 -20.98 -51.43 -69.53
CA GLU A 269 -20.56 -52.72 -70.10
C GLU A 269 -21.75 -53.58 -70.59
N SER A 270 -22.96 -53.00 -70.66
CA SER A 270 -24.16 -53.72 -71.07
C SER A 270 -24.07 -54.20 -72.51
N THR A 271 -24.45 -55.45 -72.76
CA THR A 271 -24.64 -56.00 -74.10
C THR A 271 -26.13 -56.22 -74.37
N GLY A 272 -26.57 -55.97 -75.60
CA GLY A 272 -27.97 -56.17 -76.01
C GLY A 272 -28.95 -55.03 -75.65
N LEU A 273 -28.51 -53.96 -74.99
CA LEU A 273 -29.32 -52.74 -74.81
C LEU A 273 -29.25 -51.82 -76.04
N THR A 274 -30.35 -51.16 -76.37
CA THR A 274 -30.34 -50.05 -77.34
C THR A 274 -29.67 -48.82 -76.74
N SER A 275 -29.10 -47.94 -77.58
CA SER A 275 -28.50 -46.69 -77.10
C SER A 275 -29.49 -45.80 -76.33
N ALA A 276 -30.77 -45.82 -76.72
CA ALA A 276 -31.82 -45.07 -76.02
C ALA A 276 -32.09 -45.64 -74.61
N THR A 277 -32.20 -46.96 -74.48
CA THR A 277 -32.40 -47.63 -73.18
C THR A 277 -31.19 -47.45 -72.27
N GLN A 278 -29.98 -47.61 -72.80
CA GLN A 278 -28.75 -47.41 -72.04
C GLN A 278 -28.65 -45.97 -71.50
N LEU A 279 -29.05 -44.97 -72.30
CA LEU A 279 -29.07 -43.57 -71.87
C LEU A 279 -30.12 -43.33 -70.77
N ALA A 280 -31.32 -43.91 -70.89
CA ALA A 280 -32.36 -43.82 -69.87
C ALA A 280 -31.89 -44.40 -68.52
N TYR A 281 -31.31 -45.60 -68.54
CA TYR A 281 -30.77 -46.26 -67.34
C TYR A 281 -29.65 -45.45 -66.68
N LYS A 282 -28.75 -44.86 -67.48
CA LYS A 282 -27.74 -43.91 -66.97
C LYS A 282 -28.39 -42.70 -66.29
N GLY A 283 -29.46 -42.17 -66.87
CA GLY A 283 -30.25 -41.08 -66.29
C GLY A 283 -30.80 -41.43 -64.92
N TYR A 284 -31.46 -42.59 -64.79
CA TYR A 284 -32.01 -43.07 -63.53
C TYR A 284 -30.96 -43.24 -62.44
N VAL A 285 -29.83 -43.90 -62.77
CA VAL A 285 -28.73 -44.08 -61.81
C VAL A 285 -28.12 -42.74 -61.41
N ASN A 286 -27.98 -41.79 -62.33
CA ASN A 286 -27.46 -40.46 -62.01
C ASN A 286 -28.40 -39.69 -61.06
N THR A 287 -29.71 -39.80 -61.25
CA THR A 287 -30.70 -39.24 -60.30
C THR A 287 -30.53 -39.85 -58.92
N GLY A 288 -30.47 -41.19 -58.83
CA GLY A 288 -30.23 -41.89 -57.56
C GLY A 288 -28.92 -41.49 -56.88
N ARG A 289 -27.83 -41.37 -57.65
CA ARG A 289 -26.51 -40.93 -57.14
C ARG A 289 -26.58 -39.52 -56.56
N THR A 290 -27.31 -38.63 -57.23
CA THR A 290 -27.49 -37.24 -56.79
C THR A 290 -28.26 -37.19 -55.47
N ASN A 291 -29.33 -37.96 -55.35
CA ASN A 291 -30.13 -38.08 -54.13
C ASN A 291 -29.28 -38.58 -52.94
N VAL A 292 -28.54 -39.68 -53.14
CA VAL A 292 -27.69 -40.27 -52.08
C VAL A 292 -26.52 -39.37 -51.70
N THR A 293 -25.90 -38.69 -52.68
CA THR A 293 -24.82 -37.72 -52.41
C THR A 293 -25.33 -36.54 -51.58
N THR A 294 -26.53 -36.05 -51.89
CA THR A 294 -27.19 -34.99 -51.11
C THR A 294 -27.46 -35.45 -49.67
N ALA A 295 -27.99 -36.67 -49.49
CA ALA A 295 -28.22 -37.26 -48.18
C ALA A 295 -26.93 -37.39 -47.34
N LEU A 296 -25.84 -37.89 -47.95
CA LEU A 296 -24.52 -37.97 -47.31
C LEU A 296 -24.01 -36.60 -46.87
N THR A 297 -24.18 -35.58 -47.72
CA THR A 297 -23.75 -34.21 -47.45
C THR A 297 -24.51 -33.63 -46.27
N ASN A 298 -25.83 -33.86 -46.21
CA ASN A 298 -26.68 -33.39 -45.11
C ASN A 298 -26.31 -34.06 -43.78
N ILE A 299 -26.08 -35.37 -43.76
CA ILE A 299 -25.61 -36.08 -42.57
C ILE A 299 -24.25 -35.55 -42.11
N ASN A 300 -23.29 -35.41 -43.02
CA ASN A 300 -21.96 -34.91 -42.69
C ASN A 300 -21.98 -33.47 -42.16
N THR A 301 -22.81 -32.61 -42.76
CA THR A 301 -23.01 -31.24 -42.27
C THR A 301 -23.60 -31.25 -40.85
N LYS A 302 -24.54 -32.15 -40.56
CA LYS A 302 -25.10 -32.32 -39.22
C LYS A 302 -24.04 -32.79 -38.21
N ILE A 303 -23.24 -33.79 -38.56
CA ILE A 303 -22.13 -34.29 -37.71
C ILE A 303 -21.15 -33.16 -37.39
N GLN A 304 -20.73 -32.41 -38.40
CA GLN A 304 -19.79 -31.29 -38.24
C GLN A 304 -20.38 -30.16 -37.38
N ALA A 305 -21.65 -29.81 -37.58
CA ALA A 305 -22.32 -28.80 -36.76
C ALA A 305 -22.39 -29.19 -35.28
N ILE A 306 -22.71 -30.45 -34.99
CA ILE A 306 -22.72 -30.97 -33.61
C ILE A 306 -21.31 -30.94 -33.01
N ALA A 307 -20.30 -31.40 -33.76
CA ALA A 307 -18.91 -31.42 -33.28
C ALA A 307 -18.39 -30.00 -32.99
N ALA A 308 -18.69 -29.03 -33.87
CA ALA A 308 -18.33 -27.64 -33.68
C ALA A 308 -19.01 -27.04 -32.43
N GLN A 309 -20.31 -27.32 -32.24
CA GLN A 309 -21.05 -26.83 -31.08
C GLN A 309 -20.57 -27.43 -29.75
N LYS A 310 -20.04 -28.66 -29.74
CA LYS A 310 -19.43 -29.27 -28.55
C LYS A 310 -18.08 -28.67 -28.18
N ALA A 311 -17.37 -28.10 -29.15
CA ALA A 311 -16.03 -27.53 -28.96
C ALA A 311 -16.06 -26.04 -28.57
N ALA A 312 -17.21 -25.37 -28.77
CA ALA A 312 -17.45 -23.97 -28.43
C ALA A 312 -17.89 -23.79 -26.97
#